data_AF-A0A948NZS5-F1
#
_entry.id   AF-A0A948NZS5-F1
#
_cell.length_a   1.000
_cell.length_b   1.000
_cell.length_c   1.000
_cell.angle_alpha   90.00
_cell.angle_beta   90.00
_cell.angle_gamma   90.00
#
_symmetry.space_group_name_H-M   'P 1'
#
loop_
_entity.id
_entity.type
_entity.pdbx_description
1 polymer ?
#
loop_
_entity_poly.entity_id
_entity_poly.type
_entity_poly.pdbx_seq_one_letter_code
_entity_poly.pdbx_strand_id
1 'polypeptide(L)'
;MAKNQRDELVFVPLGGVGEIGMNMGAYGFGPERSRKWIVVDCGVTFGGPDLPGIELIMANPEFLEERADDVLALILTHSHEDHYGAVLDLWPGFEKPVFCTPFTAAMLAAKRAGDGIVENVDVTIMRPGKPFTVGPFTIEAINVAHSIPESNALLISTPVGRVLHTGDWKLDPTPVGNAPTDVARLQKIGEDRSTPLALICDSTNALKDGESPSEAEVAANLAAMIAESPNRVAVTTFASNVGRVISIVRAAEKAGRQVVMSGRSLHRITGIARELGMLEGLPPLLDQDAYRSIARNKIVLICTGSQGEARAAIARIARGEHPVIELAAGDRMIFSSWAIPGNEREVIDIQNMLIDKGVEVITQNDGLVHVTGHPRRDELRKLYSWVKPEVLVPVHGEAVHLQAHAKLGRESGIPNVCGIRNGDLVRLFPETMTYPAEVRTGELYLDGLVLCTPDESGVKGRRRLSFGGHVVVSLCVNGSGQVVSGPDLVIEGLPETEDESLSELVEDTVAGVIKSMPPKRRSDTEVLNSALFKAIRNEVNAYWGRKPNVSVFVHRV
;
A
#
# COMPACT_ATOMS: atom_id res chain seq x y z
N MET A 1 -36.36 -33.00 -4.80
CA MET A 1 -35.95 -32.54 -6.13
C MET A 1 -34.99 -31.37 -5.94
N ALA A 2 -33.71 -31.57 -6.22
CA ALA A 2 -32.75 -30.46 -6.22
C ALA A 2 -33.21 -29.48 -7.31
N LYS A 3 -33.48 -28.21 -6.94
CA LYS A 3 -33.64 -27.15 -7.95
C LYS A 3 -32.41 -27.22 -8.85
N ASN A 4 -32.59 -27.29 -10.17
CA ASN A 4 -31.51 -27.05 -11.13
C ASN A 4 -30.85 -25.72 -10.75
N GLN A 5 -29.69 -25.77 -10.10
CA GLN A 5 -28.94 -24.56 -9.78
C GLN A 5 -28.34 -24.07 -11.09
N ARG A 6 -28.69 -22.85 -11.47
CA ARG A 6 -28.20 -22.19 -12.68
C ARG A 6 -26.76 -21.73 -12.42
N ASP A 7 -25.89 -21.87 -13.42
CA ASP A 7 -24.56 -21.29 -13.34
C ASP A 7 -24.65 -19.77 -13.21
N GLU A 8 -23.81 -19.22 -12.35
CA GLU A 8 -23.72 -17.78 -12.11
C GLU A 8 -22.26 -17.34 -12.10
N LEU A 9 -22.05 -16.09 -12.52
CA LEU A 9 -20.77 -15.41 -12.44
C LEU A 9 -20.85 -14.39 -11.31
N VAL A 10 -20.01 -14.56 -10.29
CA VAL A 10 -19.97 -13.72 -9.11
C VAL A 10 -18.62 -13.05 -8.95
N PHE A 11 -18.60 -11.91 -8.27
CA PHE A 11 -17.41 -11.18 -7.84
C PHE A 11 -17.52 -10.89 -6.34
N VAL A 12 -16.43 -11.07 -5.61
CA VAL A 12 -16.30 -10.66 -4.21
C VAL A 12 -14.93 -10.02 -3.99
N PRO A 13 -14.86 -8.75 -3.57
CA PRO A 13 -13.60 -8.16 -3.12
C PRO A 13 -13.31 -8.61 -1.68
N LEU A 14 -12.09 -9.10 -1.44
CA LEU A 14 -11.58 -9.38 -0.10
C LEU A 14 -10.79 -8.20 0.47
N GLY A 15 -10.22 -7.38 -0.42
CA GLY A 15 -9.55 -6.12 -0.09
C GLY A 15 -9.55 -5.16 -1.30
N GLY A 16 -9.33 -3.86 -1.04
CA GLY A 16 -9.24 -2.82 -2.08
C GLY A 16 -10.55 -2.10 -2.41
N VAL A 17 -11.64 -2.36 -1.68
CA VAL A 17 -12.94 -1.70 -1.89
C VAL A 17 -13.44 -1.02 -0.62
N GLY A 18 -13.34 0.31 -0.62
CA GLY A 18 -13.57 1.15 0.57
C GLY A 18 -12.28 1.78 1.09
N GLU A 19 -11.15 1.50 0.42
CA GLU A 19 -9.79 1.88 0.77
C GLU A 19 -8.94 1.99 -0.51
N ILE A 20 -7.69 2.45 -0.37
CA ILE A 20 -6.66 2.38 -1.42
C ILE A 20 -5.53 1.49 -0.88
N GLY A 21 -5.19 0.44 -1.62
CA GLY A 21 -4.27 -0.59 -1.16
C GLY A 21 -4.96 -1.95 -1.01
N MET A 22 -4.16 -3.00 -0.73
CA MET A 22 -4.67 -4.32 -0.35
C MET A 22 -5.61 -4.97 -1.39
N ASN A 23 -5.43 -4.70 -2.68
CA ASN A 23 -6.35 -5.18 -3.70
C ASN A 23 -6.32 -6.72 -3.79
N MET A 24 -7.49 -7.34 -3.63
CA MET A 24 -7.68 -8.78 -3.81
C MET A 24 -9.14 -9.04 -4.19
N GLY A 25 -9.39 -9.43 -5.44
CA GLY A 25 -10.73 -9.71 -5.95
C GLY A 25 -10.89 -11.16 -6.38
N ALA A 26 -11.96 -11.83 -5.94
CA ALA A 26 -12.24 -13.21 -6.35
C ALA A 26 -13.45 -13.29 -7.30
N TYR A 27 -13.29 -14.05 -8.38
CA TYR A 27 -14.33 -14.34 -9.36
C TYR A 27 -14.74 -15.80 -9.28
N GLY A 28 -16.03 -16.05 -9.06
CA GLY A 28 -16.59 -17.40 -8.95
C GLY A 28 -17.48 -17.71 -10.14
N PHE A 29 -17.37 -18.91 -10.71
CA PHE A 29 -18.27 -19.38 -11.76
C PHE A 29 -18.74 -20.82 -11.52
N GLY A 30 -20.04 -21.04 -11.74
CA GLY A 30 -20.71 -22.34 -11.62
C GLY A 30 -21.95 -22.24 -10.75
N PRO A 31 -22.53 -23.39 -10.32
CA PRO A 31 -23.62 -23.41 -9.36
C PRO A 31 -23.17 -22.83 -8.02
N GLU A 32 -24.09 -22.17 -7.30
CA GLU A 32 -23.84 -21.48 -6.03
C GLU A 32 -22.95 -22.24 -5.03
N ARG A 33 -23.13 -23.57 -4.95
CA ARG A 33 -22.47 -24.45 -3.98
C ARG A 33 -21.20 -25.13 -4.49
N SER A 34 -20.82 -24.93 -5.74
CA SER A 34 -19.68 -25.60 -6.38
C SER A 34 -19.01 -24.70 -7.41
N ARG A 35 -18.89 -23.40 -7.10
CA ARG A 35 -18.22 -22.44 -7.97
C ARG A 35 -16.73 -22.73 -7.99
N LYS A 36 -16.12 -22.65 -9.18
CA LYS A 36 -14.67 -22.54 -9.31
C LYS A 36 -14.26 -21.08 -9.23
N TRP A 37 -13.12 -20.81 -8.62
CA TRP A 37 -12.66 -19.47 -8.30
C TRP A 37 -11.34 -19.15 -8.99
N ILE A 38 -11.20 -17.91 -9.45
CA ILE A 38 -9.92 -17.29 -9.76
C ILE A 38 -9.77 -16.03 -8.92
N VAL A 39 -8.54 -15.71 -8.54
CA VAL A 39 -8.21 -14.51 -7.77
C VAL A 39 -7.48 -13.54 -8.67
N VAL A 40 -7.85 -12.27 -8.63
CA VAL A 40 -7.17 -11.18 -9.31
C VAL A 40 -6.53 -10.29 -8.26
N ASP A 41 -5.22 -10.16 -8.35
CA ASP A 41 -4.34 -9.44 -7.44
C ASP A 41 -4.32 -9.97 -5.99
N CYS A 42 -3.24 -9.64 -5.28
CA CYS A 42 -2.94 -10.03 -3.91
C CYS A 42 -2.00 -8.97 -3.31
N GLY A 43 -2.58 -7.83 -2.95
CA GLY A 43 -1.87 -6.62 -2.54
C GLY A 43 -1.67 -6.44 -1.04
N VAL A 44 -0.84 -5.44 -0.70
CA VAL A 44 -0.69 -4.90 0.67
C VAL A 44 -1.11 -3.42 0.73
N THR A 45 -1.35 -2.94 1.94
CA THR A 45 -1.24 -1.53 2.31
C THR A 45 -0.26 -1.40 3.48
N PHE A 46 0.01 -0.18 3.93
CA PHE A 46 1.04 0.11 4.94
C PHE A 46 0.43 0.47 6.29
N GLY A 47 1.12 0.12 7.38
CA GLY A 47 0.74 0.56 8.72
C GLY A 47 0.88 2.08 8.88
N GLY A 48 -0.20 2.74 9.31
CA GLY A 48 -0.22 4.18 9.58
C GLY A 48 0.26 4.54 11.00
N PRO A 49 0.28 5.85 11.34
CA PRO A 49 0.64 6.32 12.68
C PRO A 49 -0.22 5.76 13.82
N ASP A 50 -1.43 5.30 13.50
CA ASP A 50 -2.38 4.67 14.42
C ASP A 50 -2.12 3.17 14.63
N LEU A 51 -1.27 2.55 13.81
CA LEU A 51 -0.83 1.16 13.88
C LEU A 51 0.69 1.07 14.10
N PRO A 52 1.21 1.57 15.24
CA PRO A 52 2.66 1.69 15.47
C PRO A 52 3.36 0.33 15.43
N GLY A 53 4.33 0.22 14.52
CA GLY A 53 5.17 -0.95 14.35
C GLY A 53 4.58 -2.06 13.49
N ILE A 54 3.45 -1.81 12.80
CA ILE A 54 2.95 -2.70 11.74
C ILE A 54 3.64 -2.33 10.43
N GLU A 55 4.24 -3.30 9.75
CA GLU A 55 4.94 -3.08 8.48
C GLU A 55 3.97 -3.05 7.31
N LEU A 56 3.16 -4.10 7.19
CA LEU A 56 2.23 -4.33 6.07
C LEU A 56 0.88 -4.81 6.60
N ILE A 57 -0.16 -4.47 5.85
CA ILE A 57 -1.53 -4.92 6.07
C ILE A 57 -2.00 -5.58 4.77
N MET A 58 -2.64 -6.73 4.85
CA MET A 58 -3.11 -7.49 3.68
C MET A 58 -4.48 -8.12 3.93
N ALA A 59 -5.18 -8.47 2.84
CA ALA A 59 -6.52 -9.03 2.95
C ALA A 59 -6.44 -10.42 3.60
N ASN A 60 -7.34 -10.71 4.54
CA ASN A 60 -7.44 -12.05 5.10
C ASN A 60 -8.09 -13.00 4.07
N PRO A 61 -7.37 -14.04 3.60
CA PRO A 61 -7.86 -14.93 2.55
C PRO A 61 -8.67 -16.13 3.06
N GLU A 62 -9.05 -16.17 4.34
CA GLU A 62 -9.74 -17.32 4.98
C GLU A 62 -10.92 -17.86 4.14
N PHE A 63 -11.70 -16.98 3.51
CA PHE A 63 -12.78 -17.38 2.60
C PHE A 63 -12.32 -18.28 1.44
N LEU A 64 -11.16 -17.98 0.87
CA LEU A 64 -10.57 -18.73 -0.24
C LEU A 64 -9.83 -19.97 0.25
N GLU A 65 -9.20 -19.91 1.42
CA GLU A 65 -8.54 -21.06 2.06
C GLU A 65 -9.53 -22.19 2.38
N GLU A 66 -10.69 -21.85 2.93
CA GLU A 66 -11.81 -22.79 3.14
C GLU A 66 -12.28 -23.48 1.84
N ARG A 67 -11.93 -22.91 0.68
CA ARG A 67 -12.32 -23.34 -0.67
C ARG A 67 -11.10 -23.63 -1.54
N ALA A 68 -9.95 -23.95 -0.95
CA ALA A 68 -8.67 -24.02 -1.66
C ALA A 68 -8.71 -24.97 -2.88
N ASP A 69 -9.46 -26.07 -2.83
CA ASP A 69 -9.62 -27.02 -3.96
C ASP A 69 -10.43 -26.44 -5.14
N ASP A 70 -11.23 -25.41 -4.89
CA ASP A 70 -12.01 -24.71 -5.91
C ASP A 70 -11.30 -23.46 -6.43
N VAL A 71 -10.27 -22.97 -5.74
CA VAL A 71 -9.39 -21.89 -6.22
C VAL A 71 -8.41 -22.45 -7.23
N LEU A 72 -8.47 -21.91 -8.45
CA LEU A 72 -7.74 -22.44 -9.60
C LEU A 72 -6.41 -21.73 -9.87
N ALA A 73 -6.37 -20.41 -9.68
CA ALA A 73 -5.21 -19.58 -10.01
C ALA A 73 -5.30 -18.20 -9.36
N LEU A 74 -4.13 -17.57 -9.23
CA LEU A 74 -3.97 -16.14 -8.99
C LEU A 74 -3.53 -15.46 -10.29
N ILE A 75 -4.14 -14.34 -10.65
CA ILE A 75 -3.78 -13.54 -11.82
C ILE A 75 -3.38 -12.15 -11.34
N LEU A 76 -2.17 -11.72 -11.69
CA LEU A 76 -1.65 -10.41 -11.31
C LEU A 76 -1.76 -9.44 -12.48
N THR A 77 -2.49 -8.34 -12.29
CA THR A 77 -2.68 -7.30 -13.31
C THR A 77 -1.39 -6.54 -13.58
N HIS A 78 -0.66 -6.21 -12.51
CA HIS A 78 0.62 -5.50 -12.52
C HIS A 78 1.39 -5.69 -11.18
N SER A 79 2.54 -5.02 -11.03
CA SER A 79 3.47 -5.21 -9.90
C SER A 79 3.64 -3.97 -9.00
N HIS A 80 2.57 -3.22 -8.72
CA HIS A 80 2.58 -2.35 -7.54
C HIS A 80 2.31 -3.16 -6.26
N GLU A 81 2.91 -2.76 -5.14
CA GLU A 81 2.82 -3.52 -3.87
C GLU A 81 1.36 -3.74 -3.44
N ASP A 82 0.45 -2.82 -3.75
CA ASP A 82 -0.98 -2.96 -3.52
C ASP A 82 -1.74 -3.91 -4.46
N HIS A 83 -1.04 -4.59 -5.37
CA HIS A 83 -1.61 -5.61 -6.27
C HIS A 83 -0.87 -6.95 -6.23
N TYR A 84 0.41 -6.99 -5.84
CA TYR A 84 1.16 -8.26 -5.72
C TYR A 84 1.94 -8.42 -4.41
N GLY A 85 1.99 -7.38 -3.58
CA GLY A 85 2.90 -7.30 -2.45
C GLY A 85 2.68 -8.39 -1.40
N ALA A 86 1.47 -8.95 -1.29
CA ALA A 86 1.11 -9.97 -0.32
C ALA A 86 1.26 -11.40 -0.87
N VAL A 87 1.64 -11.57 -2.14
CA VAL A 87 1.71 -12.89 -2.79
C VAL A 87 2.59 -13.86 -2.01
N LEU A 88 3.74 -13.41 -1.53
CA LEU A 88 4.70 -14.27 -0.83
C LEU A 88 4.26 -14.54 0.61
N ASP A 89 3.70 -13.54 1.30
CA ASP A 89 3.21 -13.66 2.67
C ASP A 89 2.00 -14.61 2.77
N LEU A 90 1.13 -14.58 1.75
CA LEU A 90 -0.08 -15.41 1.67
C LEU A 90 0.09 -16.67 0.81
N TRP A 91 1.29 -16.91 0.26
CA TRP A 91 1.55 -18.06 -0.61
C TRP A 91 1.14 -19.41 0.01
N PRO A 92 1.37 -19.68 1.32
CA PRO A 92 0.95 -20.95 1.93
C PRO A 92 -0.56 -21.23 1.81
N GLY A 93 -1.40 -20.20 1.75
CA GLY A 93 -2.85 -20.31 1.52
C GLY A 93 -3.24 -20.35 0.04
N PHE A 94 -2.31 -19.97 -0.86
CA PHE A 94 -2.53 -19.77 -2.29
C PHE A 94 -1.54 -20.53 -3.17
N GLU A 95 -1.14 -21.74 -2.79
CA GLU A 95 -0.25 -22.62 -3.56
C GLU A 95 -0.88 -23.06 -4.91
N LYS A 96 -1.11 -22.10 -5.80
CA LYS A 96 -1.83 -22.19 -7.07
C LYS A 96 -1.04 -21.46 -8.14
N PRO A 97 -1.16 -21.85 -9.43
CA PRO A 97 -0.45 -21.17 -10.50
C PRO A 97 -0.73 -19.65 -10.51
N VAL A 98 0.35 -18.87 -10.59
CA VAL A 98 0.33 -17.41 -10.67
C VAL A 98 0.52 -16.99 -12.12
N PHE A 99 -0.48 -16.34 -12.70
CA PHE A 99 -0.43 -15.79 -14.05
C PHE A 99 -0.04 -14.32 -13.99
N CYS A 100 1.09 -13.96 -14.60
CA CYS A 100 1.53 -12.57 -14.63
C CYS A 100 2.45 -12.30 -15.84
N THR A 101 2.72 -11.03 -16.11
CA THR A 101 3.62 -10.65 -17.21
C THR A 101 5.10 -10.89 -16.85
N PRO A 102 6.04 -10.86 -17.82
CA PRO A 102 7.47 -11.02 -17.55
C PRO A 102 8.04 -10.04 -16.49
N PHE A 103 7.64 -8.78 -16.53
CA PHE A 103 8.07 -7.77 -15.56
C PHE A 103 7.56 -8.08 -14.16
N THR A 104 6.27 -8.42 -14.01
CA THR A 104 5.68 -8.81 -12.74
C THR A 104 6.30 -10.11 -12.19
N ALA A 105 6.61 -11.08 -13.06
CA ALA A 105 7.30 -12.31 -12.68
C ALA A 105 8.72 -12.02 -12.14
N ALA A 106 9.46 -11.15 -12.81
CA ALA A 106 10.81 -10.74 -12.37
C ALA A 106 10.76 -9.95 -11.05
N MET A 107 9.76 -9.08 -10.87
CA MET A 107 9.51 -8.36 -9.62
C MET A 107 9.22 -9.32 -8.46
N LEU A 108 8.36 -10.31 -8.68
CA LEU A 108 8.05 -11.34 -7.69
C LEU A 108 9.28 -12.20 -7.35
N ALA A 109 10.05 -12.63 -8.36
CA ALA A 109 11.28 -13.39 -8.16
C ALA A 109 12.33 -12.59 -7.36
N ALA A 110 12.46 -11.29 -7.64
CA ALA A 110 13.39 -10.42 -6.92
C ALA A 110 12.94 -10.14 -5.48
N LYS A 111 11.62 -10.00 -5.23
CA LYS A 111 11.05 -9.90 -3.88
C LYS A 111 11.34 -11.17 -3.09
N ARG A 112 11.05 -12.34 -3.67
CA ARG A 112 11.33 -13.67 -3.09
C ARG A 112 12.79 -13.84 -2.70
N ALA A 113 13.72 -13.47 -3.60
CA ALA A 113 15.15 -13.52 -3.32
C ALA A 113 15.57 -12.53 -2.22
N GLY A 114 14.96 -11.34 -2.18
CA GLY A 114 15.21 -10.32 -1.17
C GLY A 114 14.76 -10.72 0.23
N ASP A 115 13.64 -11.45 0.32
CA ASP A 115 13.04 -11.90 1.58
C ASP A 115 13.60 -13.27 2.04
N GLY A 116 14.48 -13.89 1.23
CA GLY A 116 15.11 -15.17 1.56
C GLY A 116 14.16 -16.37 1.48
N ILE A 117 13.04 -16.23 0.76
CA ILE A 117 12.01 -17.26 0.62
C ILE A 117 12.48 -18.33 -0.37
N VAL A 118 12.45 -19.59 0.06
CA VAL A 118 12.97 -20.73 -0.72
C VAL A 118 11.89 -21.41 -1.54
N GLU A 119 10.66 -21.34 -1.06
CA GLU A 119 9.45 -21.88 -1.67
C GLU A 119 9.32 -21.33 -3.09
N ASN A 120 9.07 -22.21 -4.05
CA ASN A 120 8.89 -21.79 -5.43
C ASN A 120 7.43 -21.36 -5.65
N VAL A 121 7.25 -20.22 -6.31
CA VAL A 121 5.95 -19.80 -6.80
C VAL A 121 5.80 -20.32 -8.22
N ASP A 122 4.73 -21.08 -8.50
CA ASP A 122 4.48 -21.60 -9.85
C ASP A 122 3.98 -20.47 -10.77
N VAL A 123 4.91 -19.81 -11.46
CA VAL A 123 4.61 -18.67 -12.31
C VAL A 123 4.42 -19.10 -13.77
N THR A 124 3.26 -18.75 -14.33
CA THR A 124 2.94 -18.86 -15.76
C THR A 124 2.91 -17.47 -16.40
N ILE A 125 3.70 -17.27 -17.46
CA ILE A 125 3.77 -15.98 -18.14
C ILE A 125 2.51 -15.75 -18.99
N MET A 126 1.72 -14.73 -18.63
CA MET A 126 0.66 -14.20 -19.47
C MET A 126 1.20 -13.17 -20.46
N ARG A 127 0.63 -13.14 -21.67
CA ARG A 127 1.00 -12.18 -22.72
C ARG A 127 -0.23 -11.40 -23.16
N PRO A 128 -0.19 -10.05 -23.18
CA PRO A 128 -1.31 -9.26 -23.66
C PRO A 128 -1.76 -9.67 -25.07
N GLY A 129 -3.07 -9.75 -25.29
CA GLY A 129 -3.68 -10.18 -26.55
C GLY A 129 -3.64 -11.68 -26.83
N LYS A 130 -3.11 -12.50 -25.91
CA LYS A 130 -3.15 -13.98 -26.02
C LYS A 130 -4.04 -14.58 -24.92
N PRO A 131 -5.29 -14.98 -25.25
CA PRO A 131 -6.17 -15.61 -24.29
C PRO A 131 -5.63 -16.95 -23.76
N PHE A 132 -5.94 -17.27 -22.52
CA PHE A 132 -5.64 -18.55 -21.86
C PHE A 132 -6.85 -19.04 -21.06
N THR A 133 -6.89 -20.32 -20.72
CA THR A 133 -8.02 -20.93 -20.00
C THR A 133 -7.59 -21.41 -18.62
N VAL A 134 -8.41 -21.11 -17.61
CA VAL A 134 -8.28 -21.58 -16.24
C VAL A 134 -9.62 -22.16 -15.82
N GLY A 135 -9.75 -23.48 -15.83
CA GLY A 135 -11.03 -24.15 -15.58
C GLY A 135 -12.14 -23.63 -16.51
N PRO A 136 -13.27 -23.10 -15.97
CA PRO A 136 -14.36 -22.59 -16.78
C PRO A 136 -14.15 -21.15 -17.30
N PHE A 137 -13.02 -20.51 -16.97
CA PHE A 137 -12.72 -19.13 -17.36
C PHE A 137 -11.81 -19.09 -18.58
N THR A 138 -12.16 -18.28 -19.57
CA THR A 138 -11.22 -17.82 -20.61
C THR A 138 -10.80 -16.40 -20.30
N ILE A 139 -9.51 -16.15 -20.12
CA ILE A 139 -8.96 -14.88 -19.67
C ILE A 139 -8.05 -14.32 -20.76
N GLU A 140 -8.21 -13.04 -21.09
CA GLU A 140 -7.33 -12.29 -21.97
C GLU A 140 -6.79 -11.06 -21.24
N ALA A 141 -5.47 -10.95 -21.14
CA ALA A 141 -4.82 -9.71 -20.69
C ALA A 141 -4.83 -8.68 -21.83
N ILE A 142 -5.17 -7.44 -21.49
CA ILE A 142 -5.24 -6.31 -22.43
C ILE A 142 -4.34 -5.21 -21.87
N ASN A 143 -3.39 -4.76 -22.69
CA ASN A 143 -2.43 -3.74 -22.26
C ASN A 143 -3.15 -2.43 -21.89
N VAL A 144 -2.83 -1.90 -20.72
CA VAL A 144 -3.25 -0.57 -20.27
C VAL A 144 -2.04 0.25 -19.87
N ALA A 145 -2.06 1.55 -20.16
CA ALA A 145 -1.06 2.47 -19.66
C ALA A 145 -1.31 2.73 -18.17
N HIS A 146 -0.25 2.70 -17.36
CA HIS A 146 -0.28 3.00 -15.93
C HIS A 146 1.12 3.47 -15.49
N SER A 147 1.35 3.68 -14.18
CA SER A 147 2.62 4.17 -13.64
C SER A 147 3.70 3.10 -13.44
N ILE A 148 3.47 1.87 -13.87
CA ILE A 148 4.45 0.76 -13.86
C ILE A 148 4.40 -0.03 -15.18
N PRO A 149 5.51 -0.66 -15.62
CA PRO A 149 5.50 -1.47 -16.82
C PRO A 149 4.53 -2.65 -16.83
N GLU A 150 4.12 -3.01 -18.05
CA GLU A 150 3.31 -4.20 -18.35
C GLU A 150 2.03 -4.32 -17.50
N SER A 151 1.32 -3.20 -17.30
CA SER A 151 0.03 -3.20 -16.61
C SER A 151 -1.11 -3.66 -17.53
N ASN A 152 -2.08 -4.41 -16.99
CA ASN A 152 -3.13 -5.05 -17.79
C ASN A 152 -4.52 -4.96 -17.17
N ALA A 153 -5.50 -4.69 -18.04
CA ALA A 153 -6.88 -5.10 -17.81
C ALA A 153 -7.05 -6.60 -18.13
N LEU A 154 -8.07 -7.23 -17.55
CA LEU A 154 -8.41 -8.63 -17.78
C LEU A 154 -9.84 -8.75 -18.32
N LEU A 155 -10.00 -9.33 -19.51
CA LEU A 155 -11.29 -9.79 -20.00
C LEU A 155 -11.49 -11.25 -19.57
N ILE A 156 -12.36 -11.46 -18.59
CA ILE A 156 -12.70 -12.77 -18.03
C ILE A 156 -14.04 -13.21 -18.63
N SER A 157 -14.03 -14.29 -19.41
CA SER A 157 -15.20 -14.77 -20.14
C SER A 157 -15.69 -16.11 -19.57
N THR A 158 -17.01 -16.23 -19.42
CA THR A 158 -17.70 -17.45 -19.01
C THR A 158 -18.93 -17.68 -19.92
N PRO A 159 -19.56 -18.87 -19.90
CA PRO A 159 -20.78 -19.14 -20.67
C PRO A 159 -21.97 -18.21 -20.40
N VAL A 160 -22.05 -17.57 -19.22
CA VAL A 160 -23.20 -16.74 -18.82
C VAL A 160 -22.96 -15.24 -18.96
N GLY A 161 -21.72 -14.82 -19.19
CA GLY A 161 -21.34 -13.40 -19.20
C GLY A 161 -19.83 -13.18 -19.19
N ARG A 162 -19.44 -11.92 -19.42
CA ARG A 162 -18.04 -11.47 -19.40
C ARG A 162 -17.82 -10.42 -18.33
N VAL A 163 -16.60 -10.35 -17.81
CA VAL A 163 -16.13 -9.28 -16.93
C VAL A 163 -14.92 -8.62 -17.57
N LEU A 164 -14.93 -7.29 -17.64
CA LEU A 164 -13.71 -6.50 -17.83
C LEU A 164 -13.28 -5.96 -16.47
N HIS A 165 -12.22 -6.53 -15.90
CA HIS A 165 -11.53 -5.97 -14.74
C HIS A 165 -10.45 -5.03 -15.26
N THR A 166 -10.53 -3.73 -14.98
CA THR A 166 -9.61 -2.76 -15.61
C THR A 166 -8.18 -2.87 -15.13
N GLY A 167 -7.97 -3.42 -13.93
CA GLY A 167 -6.77 -3.15 -13.15
C GLY A 167 -6.66 -1.64 -12.92
N ASP A 168 -5.44 -1.18 -12.71
CA ASP A 168 -5.12 0.23 -12.64
C ASP A 168 -4.67 0.75 -14.00
N TRP A 169 -5.20 1.90 -14.39
CA TRP A 169 -5.06 2.35 -15.78
C TRP A 169 -5.26 3.84 -15.96
N LYS A 170 -4.77 4.36 -17.07
CA LYS A 170 -5.15 5.66 -17.64
C LYS A 170 -5.15 5.60 -19.16
N LEU A 171 -5.61 6.67 -19.81
CA LEU A 171 -5.42 6.89 -21.24
C LEU A 171 -4.21 7.79 -21.46
N ASP A 172 -3.05 7.15 -21.62
CA ASP A 172 -1.86 7.84 -22.11
C ASP A 172 -1.67 7.51 -23.60
N PRO A 173 -1.78 8.49 -24.52
CA PRO A 173 -1.53 8.25 -25.94
C PRO A 173 -0.04 8.09 -26.26
N THR A 174 0.84 8.57 -25.38
CA THR A 174 2.29 8.58 -25.58
C THR A 174 3.03 8.19 -24.30
N PRO A 175 2.76 7.00 -23.73
CA PRO A 175 3.46 6.54 -22.54
C PRO A 175 4.96 6.34 -22.82
N VAL A 176 5.79 6.49 -21.80
CA VAL A 176 7.23 6.28 -21.92
C VAL A 176 7.60 4.88 -21.42
N GLY A 177 8.29 4.11 -22.25
CA GLY A 177 8.79 2.78 -21.89
C GLY A 177 7.73 1.67 -21.88
N ASN A 178 6.47 1.99 -22.19
CA ASN A 178 5.34 1.06 -22.23
C ASN A 178 4.53 1.24 -23.52
N ALA A 179 3.69 0.26 -23.85
CA ALA A 179 2.69 0.41 -24.90
C ALA A 179 1.47 1.22 -24.38
N PRO A 180 0.79 1.99 -25.24
CA PRO A 180 -0.46 2.67 -24.89
C PRO A 180 -1.58 1.67 -24.60
N THR A 181 -2.61 2.12 -23.90
CA THR A 181 -3.84 1.36 -23.69
C THR A 181 -4.42 0.88 -25.02
N ASP A 182 -4.76 -0.41 -25.12
CA ASP A 182 -5.31 -1.00 -26.36
C ASP A 182 -6.80 -0.62 -26.55
N VAL A 183 -7.00 0.64 -26.98
CA VAL A 183 -8.33 1.21 -27.23
C VAL A 183 -9.08 0.42 -28.30
N ALA A 184 -8.39 -0.08 -29.32
CA ALA A 184 -9.02 -0.85 -30.40
C ALA A 184 -9.61 -2.16 -29.89
N ARG A 185 -8.89 -2.87 -29.00
CA ARG A 185 -9.40 -4.08 -28.38
C ARG A 185 -10.60 -3.79 -27.47
N LEU A 186 -10.55 -2.72 -26.68
CA LEU A 186 -11.66 -2.29 -25.81
C LEU A 186 -12.93 -1.95 -26.60
N GLN A 187 -12.80 -1.25 -27.72
CA GLN A 187 -13.92 -0.97 -28.62
C GLN A 187 -14.52 -2.25 -29.19
N LYS A 188 -13.69 -3.19 -29.65
CA LYS A 188 -14.13 -4.49 -30.16
C LYS A 188 -14.88 -5.32 -29.10
N ILE A 189 -14.53 -5.19 -27.82
CA ILE A 189 -15.28 -5.85 -26.72
C ILE A 189 -16.71 -5.34 -26.65
N GLY A 190 -16.92 -4.02 -26.73
CA GLY A 190 -18.25 -3.42 -26.65
C GLY A 190 -19.04 -3.43 -27.97
N GLU A 191 -18.40 -3.69 -29.11
CA GLU A 191 -19.07 -4.02 -30.37
C GLU A 191 -19.77 -5.39 -30.31
N ASP A 192 -19.14 -6.36 -29.63
CA ASP A 192 -19.75 -7.66 -29.36
C ASP A 192 -20.80 -7.54 -28.24
N ARG A 193 -22.07 -7.48 -28.65
CA ARG A 193 -23.24 -7.44 -27.76
C ARG A 193 -23.90 -8.80 -27.57
N SER A 194 -23.30 -9.89 -28.06
CA SER A 194 -23.87 -11.24 -27.95
C SER A 194 -23.85 -11.77 -26.52
N THR A 195 -22.91 -11.27 -25.70
CA THR A 195 -22.70 -11.69 -24.32
C THR A 195 -22.64 -10.46 -23.42
N PRO A 196 -23.37 -10.43 -22.29
CA PRO A 196 -23.40 -9.26 -21.44
C PRO A 196 -22.05 -9.04 -20.75
N LEU A 197 -21.75 -7.78 -20.39
CA LEU A 197 -20.47 -7.35 -19.84
C LEU A 197 -20.64 -6.62 -18.51
N ALA A 198 -19.93 -7.08 -17.48
CA ALA A 198 -19.72 -6.35 -16.24
C ALA A 198 -18.36 -5.66 -16.27
N LEU A 199 -18.29 -4.45 -15.72
CA LEU A 199 -17.08 -3.65 -15.63
C LEU A 199 -16.71 -3.46 -14.15
N ILE A 200 -15.53 -3.95 -13.77
CA ILE A 200 -14.94 -3.78 -12.44
C ILE A 200 -13.82 -2.76 -12.61
N CYS A 201 -13.98 -1.55 -12.05
CA CYS A 201 -13.27 -0.36 -12.55
C CYS A 201 -12.60 0.47 -11.45
N ASP A 202 -11.34 0.84 -11.70
CA ASP A 202 -10.54 1.77 -10.89
C ASP A 202 -11.29 3.10 -10.65
N SER A 203 -11.40 3.49 -9.38
CA SER A 203 -12.15 4.67 -8.92
C SER A 203 -11.26 5.81 -8.43
N THR A 204 -9.94 5.61 -8.36
CA THR A 204 -8.99 6.46 -7.63
C THR A 204 -9.15 7.95 -7.94
N ASN A 205 -9.37 8.28 -9.21
CA ASN A 205 -9.53 9.66 -9.67
C ASN A 205 -10.94 10.01 -10.17
N ALA A 206 -11.97 9.27 -9.76
CA ALA A 206 -13.36 9.53 -10.15
C ALA A 206 -13.92 10.89 -9.69
N LEU A 207 -13.23 11.55 -8.75
CA LEU A 207 -13.51 12.91 -8.28
C LEU A 207 -12.87 14.01 -9.14
N LYS A 208 -11.92 13.66 -10.01
CA LYS A 208 -11.12 14.62 -10.79
C LYS A 208 -11.71 14.76 -12.19
N ASP A 209 -12.14 15.96 -12.55
CA ASP A 209 -12.60 16.28 -13.91
C ASP A 209 -11.44 16.30 -14.92
N GLY A 210 -11.78 16.26 -16.21
CA GLY A 210 -10.83 16.31 -17.31
C GLY A 210 -10.18 14.95 -17.62
N GLU A 211 -9.03 15.04 -18.28
CA GLU A 211 -8.17 13.91 -18.65
C GLU A 211 -6.81 14.02 -17.93
N SER A 212 -6.18 12.87 -17.68
CA SER A 212 -4.84 12.82 -17.14
C SER A 212 -3.80 13.27 -18.20
N PRO A 213 -2.78 14.08 -17.83
CA PRO A 213 -1.72 14.44 -18.77
C PRO A 213 -0.82 13.24 -19.09
N SER A 214 -0.12 13.31 -20.23
CA SER A 214 0.78 12.24 -20.69
C SER A 214 2.11 12.25 -19.93
N GLU A 215 2.71 11.07 -19.75
CA GLU A 215 4.11 10.96 -19.31
C GLU A 215 5.09 11.66 -20.26
N ALA A 216 4.76 11.81 -21.55
CA ALA A 216 5.58 12.56 -22.49
C ALA A 216 5.65 14.07 -22.17
N GLU A 217 4.57 14.65 -21.65
CA GLU A 217 4.55 16.05 -21.24
C GLU A 217 5.43 16.27 -20.00
N VAL A 218 5.34 15.36 -19.02
CA VAL A 218 6.25 15.36 -17.86
C VAL A 218 7.71 15.21 -18.31
N ALA A 219 7.98 14.31 -19.25
CA ALA A 219 9.32 14.10 -19.80
C ALA A 219 9.89 15.39 -20.43
N ALA A 220 9.08 16.13 -21.17
CA ALA A 220 9.48 17.40 -21.78
C ALA A 220 9.82 18.46 -20.72
N ASN A 221 8.98 18.58 -19.67
CA ASN A 221 9.22 19.53 -18.58
C ASN A 221 10.47 19.18 -17.76
N LEU A 222 10.65 17.90 -17.42
CA LEU A 222 11.86 17.44 -16.74
C LEU A 222 13.11 17.72 -17.58
N ALA A 223 13.05 17.51 -18.90
CA ALA A 223 14.16 17.82 -19.79
C ALA A 223 14.52 19.31 -19.80
N ALA A 224 13.52 20.21 -19.81
CA ALA A 224 13.75 21.65 -19.71
C ALA A 224 14.39 22.02 -18.36
N MET A 225 13.81 21.56 -17.25
CA MET A 225 14.31 21.84 -15.90
C MET A 225 15.73 21.32 -15.70
N ILE A 226 16.05 20.13 -16.20
CA ILE A 226 17.40 19.54 -16.13
C ILE A 226 18.40 20.34 -16.97
N ALA A 227 18.01 20.79 -18.15
CA ALA A 227 18.88 21.57 -19.04
C ALA A 227 19.18 22.97 -18.50
N GLU A 228 18.19 23.65 -17.93
CA GLU A 228 18.31 25.02 -17.42
C GLU A 228 19.05 25.14 -16.09
N SER A 229 19.19 24.03 -15.36
CA SER A 229 19.78 24.04 -14.02
C SER A 229 21.27 24.40 -14.07
N PRO A 230 21.76 25.38 -13.28
CA PRO A 230 23.18 25.75 -13.30
C PRO A 230 24.07 24.72 -12.58
N ASN A 231 23.53 24.03 -11.57
CA ASN A 231 24.27 23.10 -10.71
C ASN A 231 23.66 21.68 -10.76
N ARG A 232 23.67 20.93 -9.66
CA ARG A 232 23.12 19.56 -9.61
C ARG A 232 21.61 19.60 -9.72
N VAL A 233 21.06 18.54 -10.29
CA VAL A 233 19.62 18.26 -10.25
C VAL A 233 19.43 16.94 -9.56
N ALA A 234 18.61 16.91 -8.52
CA ALA A 234 18.13 15.70 -7.90
C ALA A 234 16.64 15.53 -8.22
N VAL A 235 16.21 14.30 -8.45
CA VAL A 235 14.82 13.94 -8.73
C VAL A 235 14.45 12.78 -7.81
N THR A 236 13.36 12.92 -7.08
CA THR A 236 12.72 11.78 -6.40
C THR A 236 11.44 11.40 -7.11
N THR A 237 11.22 10.11 -7.26
CA THR A 237 10.06 9.49 -7.91
C THR A 237 9.87 8.09 -7.32
N PHE A 238 8.69 7.50 -7.54
CA PHE A 238 8.49 6.08 -7.29
C PHE A 238 9.47 5.26 -8.12
N ALA A 239 10.18 4.33 -7.47
CA ALA A 239 11.16 3.49 -8.14
C ALA A 239 10.53 2.56 -9.19
N SER A 240 9.24 2.22 -9.03
CA SER A 240 8.44 1.43 -9.97
C SER A 240 8.14 2.17 -11.28
N ASN A 241 8.23 3.49 -11.32
CA ASN A 241 7.95 4.26 -12.54
C ASN A 241 9.17 4.26 -13.49
N VAL A 242 9.39 3.12 -14.15
CA VAL A 242 10.48 2.92 -15.12
C VAL A 242 10.39 3.91 -16.28
N GLY A 243 9.19 4.26 -16.74
CA GLY A 243 8.98 5.28 -17.76
C GLY A 243 9.55 6.64 -17.35
N ARG A 244 9.33 7.05 -16.09
CA ARG A 244 9.91 8.26 -15.54
C ARG A 244 11.43 8.20 -15.44
N VAL A 245 11.99 7.05 -15.03
CA VAL A 245 13.45 6.85 -15.02
C VAL A 245 14.03 7.02 -16.43
N ILE A 246 13.42 6.41 -17.45
CA ILE A 246 13.82 6.56 -18.85
C ILE A 246 13.82 8.04 -19.28
N SER A 247 12.75 8.77 -18.93
CA SER A 247 12.63 10.21 -19.23
C SER A 247 13.76 11.04 -18.59
N ILE A 248 14.07 10.79 -17.32
CA ILE A 248 15.16 11.48 -16.61
C ILE A 248 16.51 11.17 -17.26
N VAL A 249 16.74 9.92 -17.65
CA VAL A 249 18.01 9.49 -18.27
C VAL A 249 18.22 10.15 -19.63
N ARG A 250 17.19 10.14 -20.49
CA ARG A 250 17.23 10.83 -21.79
C ARG A 250 17.43 12.33 -21.64
N ALA A 251 16.78 12.95 -20.65
CA ALA A 251 16.95 14.35 -20.34
C ALA A 251 18.40 14.67 -19.89
N ALA A 252 18.96 13.85 -18.99
CA ALA A 252 20.33 14.00 -18.52
C ALA A 252 21.34 13.88 -19.68
N GLU A 253 21.18 12.87 -20.53
CA GLU A 253 22.03 12.66 -21.70
C GLU A 253 22.01 13.88 -22.64
N LYS A 254 20.82 14.38 -22.98
CA LYS A 254 20.65 15.57 -23.83
C LYS A 254 21.27 16.82 -23.22
N ALA A 255 21.26 16.95 -21.89
CA ALA A 255 21.92 18.03 -21.17
C ALA A 255 23.43 17.81 -20.97
N GLY A 256 23.98 16.70 -21.47
CA GLY A 256 25.39 16.31 -21.29
C GLY A 256 25.75 16.08 -19.83
N ARG A 257 24.83 15.47 -19.07
CA ARG A 257 24.95 15.11 -17.65
C ARG A 257 24.92 13.59 -17.48
N GLN A 258 25.48 13.12 -16.38
CA GLN A 258 25.51 11.71 -15.99
C GLN A 258 24.47 11.45 -14.91
N VAL A 259 23.83 10.29 -14.96
CA VAL A 259 22.82 9.88 -13.98
C VAL A 259 23.47 9.04 -12.88
N VAL A 260 23.25 9.45 -11.64
CA VAL A 260 23.63 8.72 -10.43
C VAL A 260 22.36 8.26 -9.72
N MET A 261 22.33 7.02 -9.24
CA MET A 261 21.22 6.46 -8.50
C MET A 261 21.51 6.34 -7.01
N SER A 262 20.50 6.55 -6.18
CA SER A 262 20.57 6.27 -4.75
C SER A 262 19.27 5.64 -4.22
N GLY A 263 19.36 4.37 -3.82
CA GLY A 263 18.29 3.63 -3.16
C GLY A 263 18.12 2.21 -3.70
N ARG A 264 18.06 1.23 -2.79
CA ARG A 264 18.05 -0.21 -3.14
C ARG A 264 16.91 -0.60 -4.08
N SER A 265 15.71 -0.06 -3.89
CA SER A 265 14.56 -0.35 -4.76
C SER A 265 14.78 0.15 -6.19
N LEU A 266 15.42 1.32 -6.36
CA LEU A 266 15.76 1.87 -7.67
C LEU A 266 16.78 0.97 -8.40
N HIS A 267 17.82 0.50 -7.72
CA HIS A 267 18.79 -0.45 -8.33
C HIS A 267 18.13 -1.76 -8.73
N ARG A 268 17.26 -2.32 -7.88
CA ARG A 268 16.55 -3.57 -8.16
C ARG A 268 15.66 -3.43 -9.39
N ILE A 269 14.81 -2.41 -9.43
CA ILE A 269 13.83 -2.23 -10.50
C ILE A 269 14.51 -1.86 -11.82
N THR A 270 15.54 -1.02 -11.80
CA THR A 270 16.31 -0.71 -13.02
C THR A 270 17.14 -1.88 -13.51
N GLY A 271 17.61 -2.76 -12.62
CA GLY A 271 18.22 -4.05 -12.98
C GLY A 271 17.25 -4.94 -13.76
N ILE A 272 16.06 -5.17 -13.22
CA ILE A 272 14.99 -5.94 -13.88
C ILE A 272 14.62 -5.31 -15.23
N ALA A 273 14.40 -4.00 -15.26
CA ALA A 273 14.07 -3.28 -16.50
C ALA A 273 15.17 -3.42 -17.56
N ARG A 274 16.45 -3.44 -17.16
CA ARG A 274 17.57 -3.67 -18.07
C ARG A 274 17.61 -5.10 -18.60
N GLU A 275 17.41 -6.10 -17.75
CA GLU A 275 17.36 -7.52 -18.15
C GLU A 275 16.23 -7.82 -19.14
N LEU A 276 15.11 -7.11 -19.00
CA LEU A 276 13.96 -7.19 -19.90
C LEU A 276 14.07 -6.28 -21.13
N GLY A 277 15.20 -5.59 -21.33
CA GLY A 277 15.46 -4.74 -22.51
C GLY A 277 14.77 -3.37 -22.50
N MET A 278 14.07 -2.99 -21.41
CA MET A 278 13.33 -1.72 -21.33
C MET A 278 14.26 -0.49 -21.28
N LEU A 279 15.51 -0.68 -20.88
CA LEU A 279 16.53 0.38 -20.81
C LEU A 279 17.54 0.31 -21.97
N GLU A 280 17.26 -0.45 -23.02
CA GLU A 280 18.15 -0.60 -24.18
C GLU A 280 18.38 0.75 -24.88
N GLY A 281 19.63 1.01 -25.28
CA GLY A 281 20.03 2.26 -25.93
C GLY A 281 20.18 3.47 -25.02
N LEU A 282 20.02 3.32 -23.68
CA LEU A 282 20.27 4.39 -22.72
C LEU A 282 21.70 4.36 -22.16
N PRO A 283 22.27 5.52 -21.78
CA PRO A 283 23.54 5.58 -21.06
C PRO A 283 23.54 4.77 -19.76
N PRO A 284 24.73 4.34 -19.28
CA PRO A 284 24.83 3.62 -18.02
C PRO A 284 24.39 4.49 -16.85
N LEU A 285 23.60 3.89 -15.96
CA LEU A 285 23.23 4.47 -14.66
C LEU A 285 24.36 4.19 -13.68
N LEU A 286 24.90 5.23 -13.06
CA LEU A 286 26.01 5.11 -12.12
C LEU A 286 25.49 4.89 -10.70
N ASP A 287 26.29 4.20 -9.89
CA ASP A 287 26.04 4.06 -8.46
C ASP A 287 26.40 5.34 -7.69
N GLN A 288 25.86 5.48 -6.48
CA GLN A 288 26.12 6.61 -5.57
C GLN A 288 27.61 6.88 -5.35
N ASP A 289 28.47 5.86 -5.43
CA ASP A 289 29.93 6.02 -5.26
C ASP A 289 30.57 6.91 -6.33
N ALA A 290 29.95 7.04 -7.51
CA ALA A 290 30.41 7.95 -8.56
C ALA A 290 30.07 9.42 -8.28
N TYR A 291 29.23 9.71 -7.28
CA TYR A 291 28.70 11.06 -7.05
C TYR A 291 29.79 12.12 -6.84
N ARG A 292 30.85 11.80 -6.10
CA ARG A 292 31.93 12.75 -5.75
C ARG A 292 32.93 12.98 -6.89
N SER A 293 32.99 12.09 -7.88
CA SER A 293 33.94 12.19 -9.00
C SER A 293 33.41 13.00 -10.18
N ILE A 294 32.11 13.31 -10.19
CA ILE A 294 31.46 14.03 -11.29
C ILE A 294 31.33 15.51 -10.92
N ALA A 295 31.57 16.40 -11.89
CA ALA A 295 31.42 17.84 -11.69
C ALA A 295 29.99 18.21 -11.29
N ARG A 296 29.83 19.22 -10.42
CA ARG A 296 28.55 19.66 -9.86
C ARG A 296 27.46 19.89 -10.92
N ASN A 297 27.79 20.54 -12.03
CA ASN A 297 26.86 20.83 -13.13
C ASN A 297 26.69 19.67 -14.13
N LYS A 298 27.27 18.50 -13.86
CA LYS A 298 27.25 17.31 -14.71
C LYS A 298 26.51 16.13 -14.09
N ILE A 299 25.83 16.33 -12.95
CA ILE A 299 25.08 15.28 -12.26
C ILE A 299 23.58 15.49 -12.40
N VAL A 300 22.87 14.40 -12.66
CA VAL A 300 21.45 14.21 -12.31
C VAL A 300 21.36 13.04 -11.32
N LEU A 301 20.87 13.28 -10.11
CA LEU A 301 20.64 12.27 -9.09
C LEU A 301 19.20 11.77 -9.17
N ILE A 302 18.98 10.47 -9.28
CA ILE A 302 17.67 9.85 -9.04
C ILE A 302 17.72 9.18 -7.67
N CYS A 303 16.81 9.55 -6.78
CA CYS A 303 16.81 9.06 -5.41
C CYS A 303 15.43 8.62 -4.92
N THR A 304 15.43 7.60 -4.07
CA THR A 304 14.22 7.10 -3.39
C THR A 304 13.76 8.04 -2.27
N GLY A 305 12.52 7.86 -1.83
CA GLY A 305 11.95 8.57 -0.67
C GLY A 305 10.93 9.65 -1.02
N SER A 306 10.25 9.48 -2.15
CA SER A 306 9.23 10.42 -2.65
C SER A 306 8.04 10.61 -1.72
N GLN A 307 7.86 9.72 -0.73
CA GLN A 307 6.75 9.73 0.23
C GLN A 307 7.21 10.08 1.65
N GLY A 308 8.41 10.64 1.82
CA GLY A 308 8.86 11.05 3.15
C GLY A 308 9.44 9.92 3.99
N GLU A 309 9.69 8.74 3.41
CA GLU A 309 10.16 7.57 4.16
C GLU A 309 11.50 7.87 4.85
N ALA A 310 11.51 7.83 6.19
CA ALA A 310 12.62 8.34 6.99
C ALA A 310 13.99 7.73 6.66
N ARG A 311 14.01 6.45 6.24
CA ARG A 311 15.23 5.70 5.87
C ARG A 311 15.63 5.83 4.39
N ALA A 312 14.78 6.43 3.55
CA ALA A 312 15.05 6.55 2.13
C ALA A 312 16.13 7.60 1.82
N ALA A 313 16.64 7.56 0.59
CA ALA A 313 17.79 8.36 0.19
C ALA A 313 17.58 9.86 0.40
N ILE A 314 16.46 10.42 -0.07
CA ILE A 314 16.22 11.87 0.02
C ILE A 314 16.07 12.36 1.47
N ALA A 315 15.42 11.59 2.34
CA ALA A 315 15.27 11.94 3.75
C ALA A 315 16.64 12.04 4.45
N ARG A 316 17.54 11.09 4.17
CA ARG A 316 18.91 11.10 4.69
C ARG A 316 19.74 12.25 4.10
N ILE A 317 19.57 12.56 2.81
CA ILE A 317 20.24 13.70 2.16
C ILE A 317 19.77 15.02 2.81
N ALA A 318 18.46 15.19 3.01
CA ALA A 318 17.87 16.36 3.62
C ALA A 318 18.37 16.58 5.06
N ARG A 319 18.53 15.50 5.86
CA ARG A 319 19.12 15.56 7.21
C ARG A 319 20.66 15.67 7.24
N GLY A 320 21.34 15.48 6.11
CA GLY A 320 22.82 15.45 6.07
C GLY A 320 23.43 14.14 6.60
N GLU A 321 22.65 13.06 6.64
CA GLU A 321 23.03 11.73 7.14
C GLU A 321 23.42 10.75 6.02
N HIS A 322 23.33 11.18 4.76
CA HIS A 322 23.71 10.34 3.62
C HIS A 322 25.24 10.31 3.47
N PRO A 323 25.89 9.12 3.41
CA PRO A 323 27.35 8.99 3.52
C PRO A 323 28.12 9.64 2.37
N VAL A 324 27.54 9.62 1.17
CA VAL A 324 28.24 10.01 -0.06
C VAL A 324 27.66 11.26 -0.72
N ILE A 325 26.36 11.53 -0.54
CA ILE A 325 25.57 12.46 -1.34
C ILE A 325 25.15 13.64 -0.47
N GLU A 326 25.33 14.85 -0.98
CA GLU A 326 24.96 16.08 -0.31
C GLU A 326 24.47 17.11 -1.33
N LEU A 327 23.32 17.72 -1.08
CA LEU A 327 22.84 18.86 -1.87
C LEU A 327 23.21 20.17 -1.18
N ALA A 328 23.63 21.15 -1.96
CA ALA A 328 24.08 22.45 -1.48
C ALA A 328 23.30 23.60 -2.12
N ALA A 329 23.44 24.79 -1.55
CA ALA A 329 22.78 26.00 -2.03
C ALA A 329 22.93 26.21 -3.56
N GLY A 330 21.81 26.37 -4.25
CA GLY A 330 21.74 26.51 -5.71
C GLY A 330 21.68 25.19 -6.51
N ASP A 331 21.66 24.02 -5.85
CA ASP A 331 21.22 22.76 -6.46
C ASP A 331 19.68 22.75 -6.56
N ARG A 332 19.11 21.93 -7.48
CA ARG A 332 17.66 21.73 -7.60
C ARG A 332 17.25 20.35 -7.10
N MET A 333 16.11 20.28 -6.40
CA MET A 333 15.45 19.04 -6.02
C MET A 333 14.03 19.00 -6.59
N ILE A 334 13.75 18.05 -7.47
CA ILE A 334 12.45 17.85 -8.11
C ILE A 334 11.71 16.69 -7.42
N PHE A 335 10.56 16.99 -6.82
CA PHE A 335 9.63 15.98 -6.33
C PHE A 335 8.70 15.57 -7.45
N SER A 336 9.08 14.54 -8.20
CA SER A 336 8.37 13.99 -9.35
C SER A 336 7.30 12.97 -8.92
N SER A 337 6.59 13.29 -7.83
CA SER A 337 5.58 12.48 -7.14
C SER A 337 4.50 13.34 -6.50
N TRP A 338 3.36 12.73 -6.19
CA TRP A 338 2.42 13.27 -5.21
C TRP A 338 2.62 12.59 -3.86
N ALA A 339 2.43 13.33 -2.78
CA ALA A 339 2.31 12.71 -1.46
C ALA A 339 1.01 11.89 -1.45
N ILE A 340 1.14 10.61 -1.11
CA ILE A 340 -0.01 9.74 -0.84
C ILE A 340 -0.68 10.28 0.43
N PRO A 341 -2.03 10.33 0.49
CA PRO A 341 -2.74 10.77 1.68
C PRO A 341 -2.21 10.11 2.95
N GLY A 342 -1.83 10.93 3.93
CA GLY A 342 -1.19 10.50 5.18
C GLY A 342 0.31 10.77 5.26
N ASN A 343 1.00 10.95 4.13
CA ASN A 343 2.45 11.19 4.06
C ASN A 343 2.82 12.67 3.80
N GLU A 344 1.83 13.57 3.72
CA GLU A 344 2.07 14.96 3.33
C GLU A 344 3.06 15.67 4.27
N ARG A 345 2.96 15.39 5.57
CA ARG A 345 3.80 16.04 6.58
C ARG A 345 5.27 15.64 6.41
N GLU A 346 5.53 14.36 6.29
CA GLU A 346 6.87 13.80 6.14
C GLU A 346 7.55 14.32 4.87
N VAL A 347 6.79 14.43 3.77
CA VAL A 347 7.29 15.04 2.51
C VAL A 347 7.60 16.52 2.71
N ILE A 348 6.71 17.29 3.34
CA ILE A 348 6.90 18.73 3.61
C ILE A 348 8.12 18.96 4.50
N ASP A 349 8.33 18.13 5.53
CA ASP A 349 9.48 18.25 6.43
C ASP A 349 10.81 18.08 5.67
N ILE A 350 10.86 17.15 4.72
CA ILE A 350 12.02 16.99 3.82
C ILE A 350 12.22 18.22 2.93
N GLN A 351 11.14 18.74 2.34
CA GLN A 351 11.19 19.94 1.51
C GLN A 351 11.73 21.14 2.29
N ASN A 352 11.24 21.37 3.52
CA ASN A 352 11.70 22.46 4.38
C ASN A 352 13.19 22.35 4.69
N MET A 353 13.68 21.16 5.08
CA MET A 353 15.11 20.95 5.35
C MET A 353 16.00 21.22 4.13
N LEU A 354 15.52 20.94 2.91
CA LEU A 354 16.25 21.23 1.67
C LEU A 354 16.24 22.73 1.36
N ILE A 355 15.08 23.39 1.53
CA ILE A 355 14.93 24.84 1.34
C ILE A 355 15.85 25.61 2.31
N ASP A 356 15.93 25.19 3.58
CA ASP A 356 16.80 25.78 4.59
C ASP A 356 18.30 25.67 4.22
N LYS A 357 18.67 24.67 3.41
CA LYS A 357 20.02 24.49 2.83
C LYS A 357 20.25 25.29 1.55
N GLY A 358 19.26 26.09 1.11
CA GLY A 358 19.30 26.87 -0.13
C GLY A 358 19.11 26.03 -1.39
N VAL A 359 18.56 24.82 -1.29
CA VAL A 359 18.20 23.99 -2.45
C VAL A 359 16.88 24.51 -3.03
N GLU A 360 16.82 24.68 -4.35
CA GLU A 360 15.57 25.02 -5.04
C GLU A 360 14.70 23.77 -5.14
N VAL A 361 13.60 23.74 -4.40
CA VAL A 361 12.65 22.63 -4.40
C VAL A 361 11.55 22.90 -5.43
N ILE A 362 11.37 21.96 -6.35
CA ILE A 362 10.34 21.99 -7.40
C ILE A 362 9.33 20.89 -7.12
N THR A 363 8.06 21.26 -7.07
CA THR A 363 6.92 20.37 -6.82
C THR A 363 5.89 20.46 -7.93
N GLN A 364 4.78 19.72 -7.78
CA GLN A 364 3.61 19.85 -8.64
C GLN A 364 3.01 21.27 -8.71
N ASN A 365 3.28 22.12 -7.72
CA ASN A 365 2.77 23.49 -7.69
C ASN A 365 3.58 24.43 -8.61
N ASP A 366 4.81 24.04 -8.93
CA ASP A 366 5.76 24.84 -9.71
C ASP A 366 5.79 24.43 -11.19
N GLY A 367 5.32 23.22 -11.49
CA GLY A 367 5.20 22.72 -12.86
C GLY A 367 4.68 21.29 -12.93
N LEU A 368 4.39 20.83 -14.16
CA LEU A 368 3.96 19.46 -14.42
C LEU A 368 5.18 18.52 -14.40
N VAL A 369 5.57 18.12 -13.19
CA VAL A 369 6.67 17.18 -12.90
C VAL A 369 6.20 15.78 -12.52
N HIS A 370 4.89 15.58 -12.40
CA HIS A 370 4.26 14.31 -12.08
C HIS A 370 2.88 14.23 -12.74
N VAL A 371 2.49 13.02 -13.13
CA VAL A 371 1.13 12.69 -13.56
C VAL A 371 0.68 11.42 -12.86
N THR A 372 -0.62 11.37 -12.59
CA THR A 372 -1.28 10.17 -12.05
C THR A 372 -1.19 8.98 -13.00
N GLY A 373 -1.17 7.77 -12.45
CA GLY A 373 -1.38 6.53 -13.19
C GLY A 373 -2.85 6.16 -13.43
N HIS A 374 -3.79 6.80 -12.73
CA HIS A 374 -5.22 6.45 -12.68
C HIS A 374 -6.12 7.39 -13.48
N PRO A 375 -7.31 6.95 -13.96
CA PRO A 375 -8.09 7.64 -14.96
C PRO A 375 -8.96 8.73 -14.35
N ARG A 376 -9.06 9.88 -15.01
CA ARG A 376 -10.00 10.95 -14.64
C ARG A 376 -11.38 10.72 -15.26
N ARG A 377 -12.35 11.57 -14.89
CA ARG A 377 -13.77 11.42 -15.26
C ARG A 377 -14.02 11.30 -16.77
N ASP A 378 -13.26 12.02 -17.60
CA ASP A 378 -13.48 11.96 -19.05
C ASP A 378 -12.90 10.67 -19.66
N GLU A 379 -11.82 10.14 -19.10
CA GLU A 379 -11.25 8.83 -19.47
C GLU A 379 -12.21 7.69 -19.08
N LEU A 380 -12.80 7.76 -17.88
CA LEU A 380 -13.85 6.83 -17.45
C LEU A 380 -15.04 6.83 -18.42
N ARG A 381 -15.55 8.01 -18.81
CA ARG A 381 -16.64 8.15 -19.79
C ARG A 381 -16.29 7.57 -21.16
N LYS A 382 -15.06 7.81 -21.64
CA LYS A 382 -14.56 7.20 -22.88
C LYS A 382 -14.61 5.68 -22.80
N LEU A 383 -14.11 5.09 -21.71
CA LEU A 383 -14.16 3.65 -21.50
C LEU A 383 -15.59 3.13 -21.55
N TYR A 384 -16.53 3.75 -20.84
CA TYR A 384 -17.95 3.33 -20.86
C TYR A 384 -18.53 3.37 -22.28
N SER A 385 -18.20 4.41 -23.06
CA SER A 385 -18.68 4.56 -24.44
C SER A 385 -18.17 3.45 -25.37
N TRP A 386 -16.97 2.93 -25.09
CA TRP A 386 -16.35 1.86 -25.86
C TRP A 386 -16.90 0.51 -25.47
N VAL A 387 -16.93 0.19 -24.16
CA VAL A 387 -17.23 -1.17 -23.68
C VAL A 387 -18.71 -1.41 -23.40
N LYS A 388 -19.50 -0.34 -23.20
CA LYS A 388 -20.96 -0.36 -23.03
C LYS A 388 -21.45 -1.41 -22.01
N PRO A 389 -20.99 -1.34 -20.75
CA PRO A 389 -21.25 -2.39 -19.78
C PRO A 389 -22.70 -2.37 -19.29
N GLU A 390 -23.23 -3.55 -18.94
CA GLU A 390 -24.54 -3.71 -18.31
C GLU A 390 -24.48 -3.55 -16.79
N VAL A 391 -23.30 -3.84 -16.22
CA VAL A 391 -23.01 -3.74 -14.79
C VAL A 391 -21.73 -2.94 -14.59
N LEU A 392 -21.74 -1.97 -13.68
CA LEU A 392 -20.55 -1.31 -13.16
C LEU A 392 -20.40 -1.63 -11.67
N VAL A 393 -19.20 -2.07 -11.29
CA VAL A 393 -18.76 -2.21 -9.90
C VAL A 393 -17.53 -1.32 -9.72
N PRO A 394 -17.66 -0.15 -9.09
CA PRO A 394 -16.51 0.66 -8.70
C PRO A 394 -15.66 -0.08 -7.67
N VAL A 395 -14.34 -0.12 -7.89
CA VAL A 395 -13.33 -0.69 -6.97
C VAL A 395 -12.10 0.24 -6.91
N HIS A 396 -11.07 -0.11 -6.13
CA HIS A 396 -9.84 0.67 -6.00
C HIS A 396 -10.10 2.12 -5.61
N GLY A 397 -10.50 2.32 -4.35
CA GLY A 397 -10.81 3.64 -3.84
C GLY A 397 -11.59 3.64 -2.53
N GLU A 398 -11.38 4.71 -1.76
CA GLU A 398 -12.16 4.98 -0.55
C GLU A 398 -13.64 5.26 -0.84
N ALA A 399 -14.45 5.36 0.22
CA ALA A 399 -15.89 5.61 0.14
C ALA A 399 -16.27 6.78 -0.79
N VAL A 400 -15.53 7.89 -0.73
CA VAL A 400 -15.79 9.09 -1.55
C VAL A 400 -15.53 8.84 -3.04
N HIS A 401 -14.46 8.12 -3.37
CA HIS A 401 -14.09 7.75 -4.73
C HIS A 401 -15.16 6.83 -5.35
N LEU A 402 -15.54 5.79 -4.61
CA LEU A 402 -16.53 4.80 -5.04
C LEU A 402 -17.91 5.43 -5.25
N GLN A 403 -18.31 6.36 -4.38
CA GLN A 403 -19.57 7.09 -4.54
C GLN A 403 -19.53 7.99 -5.79
N ALA A 404 -18.43 8.72 -6.01
CA ALA A 404 -18.26 9.57 -7.18
C ALA A 404 -18.27 8.76 -8.49
N HIS A 405 -17.60 7.62 -8.51
CA HIS A 405 -17.57 6.70 -9.63
C HIS A 405 -18.96 6.08 -9.90
N ALA A 406 -19.65 5.61 -8.86
CA ALA A 406 -21.00 5.09 -9.00
C ALA A 406 -21.98 6.15 -9.56
N LYS A 407 -21.86 7.40 -9.08
CA LYS A 407 -22.65 8.52 -9.62
C LYS A 407 -22.36 8.74 -11.10
N LEU A 408 -21.07 8.79 -11.49
CA LEU A 408 -20.65 8.97 -12.87
C LEU A 408 -21.17 7.86 -13.79
N GLY A 409 -21.13 6.59 -13.34
CA GLY A 409 -21.67 5.46 -14.08
C GLY A 409 -23.18 5.56 -14.33
N ARG A 410 -23.96 5.97 -13.31
CA ARG A 410 -25.41 6.21 -13.46
C ARG A 410 -25.71 7.37 -14.41
N GLU A 411 -24.98 8.48 -14.28
CA GLU A 411 -25.09 9.63 -15.18
C GLU A 411 -24.75 9.26 -16.63
N SER A 412 -23.87 8.29 -16.82
CA SER A 412 -23.47 7.76 -18.14
C SER A 412 -24.44 6.69 -18.67
N GLY A 413 -25.53 6.40 -17.96
CA GLY A 413 -26.59 5.49 -18.41
C GLY A 413 -26.31 4.00 -18.20
N ILE A 414 -25.34 3.62 -17.36
CA ILE A 414 -25.08 2.21 -17.04
C ILE A 414 -26.27 1.66 -16.22
N PRO A 415 -26.95 0.57 -16.65
CA PRO A 415 -28.19 0.12 -16.02
C PRO A 415 -28.02 -0.33 -14.57
N ASN A 416 -27.00 -1.14 -14.29
CA ASN A 416 -26.77 -1.71 -12.95
C ASN A 416 -25.46 -1.16 -12.38
N VAL A 417 -25.54 -0.28 -11.39
CA VAL A 417 -24.35 0.25 -10.70
C VAL A 417 -24.34 -0.22 -9.25
N CYS A 418 -23.43 -1.14 -8.94
CA CYS A 418 -23.33 -1.80 -7.64
C CYS A 418 -22.34 -1.03 -6.75
N GLY A 419 -22.83 -0.38 -5.70
CA GLY A 419 -21.98 0.16 -4.65
C GLY A 419 -21.73 -0.91 -3.60
N ILE A 420 -20.49 -1.34 -3.45
CA ILE A 420 -20.11 -2.46 -2.59
C ILE A 420 -18.91 -2.13 -1.69
N ARG A 421 -18.63 -3.03 -0.75
CA ARG A 421 -17.47 -3.07 0.16
C ARG A 421 -16.80 -4.43 0.13
N ASN A 422 -15.61 -4.52 0.73
CA ASN A 422 -14.98 -5.81 1.03
C ASN A 422 -15.97 -6.76 1.73
N GLY A 423 -16.08 -7.98 1.24
CA GLY A 423 -16.99 -9.02 1.75
C GLY A 423 -18.39 -9.05 1.13
N ASP A 424 -18.77 -8.02 0.37
CA ASP A 424 -20.03 -8.04 -0.37
C ASP A 424 -19.90 -8.95 -1.60
N LEU A 425 -20.73 -9.98 -1.69
CA LEU A 425 -20.78 -10.85 -2.87
C LEU A 425 -21.73 -10.23 -3.90
N VAL A 426 -21.25 -10.04 -5.13
CA VAL A 426 -22.06 -9.56 -6.24
C VAL A 426 -22.23 -10.67 -7.25
N ARG A 427 -23.46 -11.12 -7.46
CA ARG A 427 -23.79 -11.85 -8.67
C ARG A 427 -23.86 -10.86 -9.81
N LEU A 428 -22.98 -11.01 -10.79
CA LEU A 428 -22.91 -10.17 -11.97
C LEU A 428 -23.93 -10.65 -13.01
N PHE A 429 -23.91 -11.96 -13.28
CA PHE A 429 -24.75 -12.63 -14.27
C PHE A 429 -25.26 -13.97 -13.74
N PRO A 430 -26.42 -14.47 -14.23
CA PRO A 430 -27.25 -13.93 -15.33
C PRO A 430 -28.09 -12.69 -14.95
N GLU A 431 -28.32 -12.47 -13.66
CA GLU A 431 -29.08 -11.33 -13.14
C GLU A 431 -28.28 -10.68 -12.02
N THR A 432 -28.10 -9.37 -12.10
CA THR A 432 -27.30 -8.63 -11.13
C THR A 432 -27.98 -8.60 -9.76
N MET A 433 -27.25 -9.02 -8.73
CA MET A 433 -27.73 -9.01 -7.34
C MET A 433 -26.55 -8.83 -6.38
N THR A 434 -26.73 -8.00 -5.37
CA THR A 434 -25.71 -7.75 -4.32
C THR A 434 -26.16 -8.40 -3.03
N TYR A 435 -25.24 -9.11 -2.38
CA TYR A 435 -25.40 -9.75 -1.08
C TYR A 435 -24.39 -9.11 -0.11
N PRO A 436 -24.80 -8.07 0.64
CA PRO A 436 -23.90 -7.34 1.53
C PRO A 436 -23.37 -8.22 2.67
N ALA A 437 -22.08 -8.11 2.97
CA ALA A 437 -21.38 -8.85 4.02
C ALA A 437 -21.62 -10.37 3.98
N GLU A 438 -21.77 -10.94 2.78
CA GLU A 438 -21.99 -12.37 2.57
C GLU A 438 -20.77 -13.20 2.93
N VAL A 439 -19.57 -12.65 2.70
CA VAL A 439 -18.30 -13.34 2.88
C VAL A 439 -17.53 -12.75 4.06
N ARG A 440 -16.96 -13.64 4.88
CA ARG A 440 -16.02 -13.24 5.94
C ARG A 440 -14.77 -12.64 5.30
N THR A 441 -14.50 -11.39 5.64
CA THR A 441 -13.32 -10.63 5.22
C THR A 441 -12.72 -9.93 6.42
N GLY A 442 -11.49 -9.44 6.27
CA GLY A 442 -10.75 -8.76 7.32
C GLY A 442 -9.32 -8.50 6.89
N GLU A 443 -8.51 -8.10 7.85
CA GLU A 443 -7.10 -7.76 7.65
C GLU A 443 -6.21 -8.80 8.33
N LEU A 444 -5.01 -8.98 7.78
CA LEU A 444 -3.87 -9.56 8.44
C LEU A 444 -2.76 -8.51 8.51
N TYR A 445 -2.07 -8.47 9.65
CA TYR A 445 -0.93 -7.61 9.90
C TYR A 445 0.35 -8.42 9.85
N LEU A 446 1.32 -7.93 9.08
CA LEU A 446 2.70 -8.31 9.26
C LEU A 446 3.29 -7.43 10.36
N ASP A 447 3.56 -8.02 11.52
CA ASP A 447 4.13 -7.39 12.71
C ASP A 447 5.54 -7.97 12.94
N GLY A 448 6.55 -7.25 12.46
CA GLY A 448 7.91 -7.73 12.29
C GLY A 448 8.00 -8.86 11.27
N LEU A 449 8.02 -10.09 11.78
CA LEU A 449 8.08 -11.33 10.99
C LEU A 449 6.85 -12.22 11.22
N VAL A 450 5.87 -11.73 11.98
CA VAL A 450 4.70 -12.52 12.40
C VAL A 450 3.49 -12.01 11.64
N LEU A 451 2.87 -12.89 10.85
CA LEU A 451 1.56 -12.64 10.27
C LEU A 451 0.49 -12.97 11.30
N CYS A 452 -0.38 -12.02 11.62
CA CYS A 452 -1.40 -12.16 12.66
C CYS A 452 -2.65 -11.32 12.37
N THR A 453 -3.76 -11.65 13.03
CA THR A 453 -4.95 -10.79 12.98
C THR A 453 -4.77 -9.51 13.82
N PRO A 454 -5.57 -8.45 13.58
CA PRO A 454 -5.52 -7.23 14.38
C PRO A 454 -5.73 -7.43 15.89
N ASP A 455 -6.46 -8.48 16.28
CA ASP A 455 -6.72 -8.80 17.69
C ASP A 455 -5.60 -9.63 18.33
N GLU A 456 -4.91 -10.45 17.55
CA GLU A 456 -3.69 -11.14 17.98
C GLU A 456 -2.49 -10.19 18.06
N SER A 457 -2.52 -9.11 17.27
CA SER A 457 -1.50 -8.08 17.31
C SER A 457 -1.49 -7.33 18.65
N GLY A 458 -0.29 -7.08 19.17
CA GLY A 458 -0.05 -6.21 20.33
C GLY A 458 -0.19 -4.71 20.04
N VAL A 459 -0.56 -4.31 18.82
CA VAL A 459 -0.56 -2.90 18.35
C VAL A 459 -1.45 -1.98 19.18
N LYS A 460 -2.63 -2.45 19.63
CA LYS A 460 -3.51 -1.70 20.53
C LYS A 460 -2.80 -1.36 21.86
N GLY A 461 -1.97 -2.29 22.35
CA GLY A 461 -1.11 -2.09 23.52
C GLY A 461 0.00 -1.07 23.25
N ARG A 462 0.72 -1.20 22.12
CA ARG A 462 1.75 -0.25 21.69
C ARG A 462 1.21 1.18 21.58
N ARG A 463 0.03 1.35 20.97
CA ARG A 463 -0.65 2.65 20.88
C ARG A 463 -1.02 3.21 22.26
N ARG A 464 -1.51 2.38 23.17
CA ARG A 464 -1.79 2.82 24.55
C ARG A 464 -0.52 3.27 25.28
N LEU A 465 0.59 2.58 25.07
CA LEU A 465 1.89 2.95 25.64
C LEU A 465 2.39 4.27 25.08
N SER A 466 2.26 4.51 23.76
CA SER A 466 2.71 5.78 23.16
C SER A 466 1.96 7.01 23.66
N PHE A 467 0.70 6.88 24.07
CA PHE A 467 -0.08 8.00 24.62
C PHE A 467 0.04 8.19 26.13
N GLY A 468 0.18 7.10 26.89
CA GLY A 468 0.09 7.10 28.35
C GLY A 468 1.39 6.79 29.07
N GLY A 469 2.47 6.45 28.35
CA GLY A 469 3.67 5.89 28.95
C GLY A 469 3.37 4.68 29.86
N HIS A 470 4.29 4.39 30.77
CA HIS A 470 4.20 3.21 31.64
C HIS A 470 4.78 3.48 33.03
N VAL A 471 4.05 3.04 34.06
CA VAL A 471 4.51 2.98 35.44
C VAL A 471 4.54 1.51 35.87
N VAL A 472 5.70 1.03 36.30
CA VAL A 472 5.88 -0.31 36.86
C VAL A 472 6.20 -0.18 38.34
N VAL A 473 5.49 -0.95 39.16
CA VAL A 473 5.74 -1.04 40.61
C VAL A 473 5.91 -2.50 40.99
N SER A 474 7.00 -2.85 41.65
CA SER A 474 7.25 -4.20 42.15
C SER A 474 7.53 -4.19 43.65
N LEU A 475 6.89 -5.09 44.41
CA LEU A 475 7.14 -5.22 45.85
C LEU A 475 6.89 -6.64 46.36
N CYS A 476 7.54 -6.99 47.48
CA CYS A 476 7.39 -8.28 48.15
C CYS A 476 6.66 -8.10 49.48
N VAL A 477 5.66 -8.95 49.74
CA VAL A 477 4.94 -9.03 51.02
C VAL A 477 5.11 -10.39 51.70
N ASN A 478 5.24 -10.39 53.03
CA ASN A 478 5.25 -11.64 53.80
C ASN A 478 3.82 -12.16 54.08
N GLY A 479 3.70 -13.32 54.72
CA GLY A 479 2.42 -13.92 55.09
C GLY A 479 1.49 -13.08 55.98
N SER A 480 2.00 -12.02 56.61
CA SER A 480 1.22 -11.06 57.40
C SER A 480 0.80 -9.81 56.62
N GLY A 481 1.17 -9.70 55.34
CA GLY A 481 0.89 -8.53 54.51
C GLY A 481 1.79 -7.33 54.80
N GLN A 482 2.96 -7.55 55.41
CA GLN A 482 3.99 -6.52 55.55
C GLN A 482 4.88 -6.53 54.31
N VAL A 483 5.20 -5.35 53.80
CA VAL A 483 6.20 -5.19 52.73
C VAL A 483 7.57 -5.51 53.31
N VAL A 484 8.29 -6.44 52.69
CA VAL A 484 9.63 -6.87 53.10
C VAL A 484 10.72 -6.48 52.10
N SER A 485 10.34 -6.07 50.88
CA SER A 485 11.23 -5.53 49.85
C SER A 485 10.42 -4.66 48.88
N GLY A 486 11.06 -3.61 48.35
CA GLY A 486 10.42 -2.61 47.47
C GLY A 486 9.65 -1.52 48.25
N PRO A 487 8.89 -0.65 47.54
CA PRO A 487 8.60 -0.73 46.12
C PRO A 487 9.79 -0.34 45.23
N ASP A 488 10.05 -1.13 44.20
CA ASP A 488 10.92 -0.74 43.08
C ASP A 488 10.06 -0.18 41.96
N LEU A 489 10.50 0.95 41.38
CA LEU A 489 9.75 1.71 40.39
C LEU A 489 10.50 1.85 39.08
N VAL A 490 9.76 1.74 37.97
CA VAL A 490 10.22 2.16 36.64
C VAL A 490 9.13 3.01 36.03
N ILE A 491 9.46 4.23 35.63
CA ILE A 491 8.52 5.15 35.00
C ILE A 491 9.11 5.61 33.67
N GLU A 492 8.35 5.40 32.60
CA GLU A 492 8.80 5.65 31.23
C GLU A 492 7.74 6.43 30.45
N GLY A 493 8.15 7.49 29.75
CA GLY A 493 7.28 8.27 28.87
C GLY A 493 6.24 9.16 29.58
N LEU A 494 6.47 9.51 30.85
CA LEU A 494 5.67 10.48 31.61
C LEU A 494 6.48 11.76 31.82
N PRO A 495 5.87 12.95 31.85
CA PRO A 495 6.59 14.19 32.09
C PRO A 495 7.01 14.31 33.55
N GLU A 496 8.21 14.82 33.76
CA GLU A 496 8.76 15.16 35.07
C GLU A 496 9.23 16.62 35.03
N THR A 497 9.03 17.34 36.13
CA THR A 497 9.49 18.72 36.29
C THR A 497 10.52 18.77 37.42
N GLU A 498 11.32 19.85 37.48
CA GLU A 498 12.32 20.00 38.55
C GLU A 498 11.69 20.10 39.96
N ASP A 499 10.45 20.55 40.05
CA ASP A 499 9.75 20.83 41.32
C ASP A 499 8.92 19.63 41.83
N GLU A 500 8.54 18.70 40.97
CA GLU A 500 7.63 17.59 41.30
C GLU A 500 8.19 16.26 40.81
N SER A 501 8.64 15.42 41.75
CA SER A 501 9.10 14.07 41.43
C SER A 501 7.93 13.12 41.30
N LEU A 502 7.80 12.55 40.10
CA LEU A 502 6.77 11.56 39.82
C LEU A 502 7.04 10.24 40.55
N SER A 503 8.31 9.92 40.78
CA SER A 503 8.72 8.76 41.57
C SER A 503 8.24 8.90 43.01
N GLU A 504 8.48 10.05 43.65
CA GLU A 504 8.01 10.32 45.02
C GLU A 504 6.48 10.26 45.12
N LEU A 505 5.74 10.84 44.15
CA LEU A 505 4.27 10.74 44.10
C LEU A 505 3.80 9.28 44.09
N VAL A 506 4.43 8.42 43.28
CA VAL A 506 4.07 7.01 43.19
C VAL A 506 4.44 6.28 44.48
N GLU A 507 5.62 6.54 45.07
CA GLU A 507 6.03 5.98 46.36
C GLU A 507 5.05 6.34 47.49
N ASP A 508 4.69 7.61 47.59
CA ASP A 508 3.72 8.11 48.58
C ASP A 508 2.34 7.49 48.38
N THR A 509 1.92 7.31 47.13
CA THR A 509 0.67 6.63 46.80
C THR A 509 0.71 5.17 47.26
N VAL A 510 1.80 4.46 46.98
CA VAL A 510 1.99 3.06 47.41
C VAL A 510 1.98 2.99 48.94
N ALA A 511 2.72 3.86 49.63
CA ALA A 511 2.77 3.93 51.09
C ALA A 511 1.38 4.21 51.69
N GLY A 512 0.61 5.13 51.09
CA GLY A 512 -0.76 5.46 51.49
C GLY A 512 -1.73 4.28 51.36
N VAL A 513 -1.65 3.53 50.26
CA VAL A 513 -2.45 2.31 50.06
C VAL A 513 -2.07 1.23 51.08
N ILE A 514 -0.78 0.97 51.30
CA ILE A 514 -0.31 -0.02 52.26
C ILE A 514 -0.75 0.33 53.69
N LYS A 515 -0.68 1.61 54.06
CA LYS A 515 -1.10 2.10 55.39
C LYS A 515 -2.60 1.99 55.61
N SER A 516 -3.41 2.27 54.58
CA SER A 516 -4.88 2.26 54.68
C SER A 516 -5.50 0.86 54.55
N MET A 517 -4.78 -0.11 53.99
CA MET A 517 -5.30 -1.48 53.81
C MET A 517 -5.09 -2.37 55.06
N PRO A 518 -6.11 -3.13 55.50
CA PRO A 518 -5.96 -4.11 56.58
C PRO A 518 -4.96 -5.24 56.23
N PRO A 519 -4.21 -5.78 57.21
CA PRO A 519 -3.19 -6.83 56.98
C PRO A 519 -3.69 -8.02 56.16
N LYS A 520 -4.90 -8.51 56.44
CA LYS A 520 -5.53 -9.64 55.73
C LYS A 520 -5.74 -9.37 54.24
N ARG A 521 -6.00 -8.12 53.85
CA ARG A 521 -6.14 -7.73 52.42
C ARG A 521 -4.79 -7.43 51.77
N ARG A 522 -3.77 -7.08 52.57
CA ARG A 522 -2.39 -6.89 52.09
C ARG A 522 -1.68 -8.20 51.79
N SER A 523 -1.98 -9.26 52.54
CA SER A 523 -1.43 -10.60 52.29
C SER A 523 -2.04 -11.28 51.06
N ASP A 524 -3.16 -10.75 50.55
CA ASP A 524 -3.78 -11.19 49.30
C ASP A 524 -3.18 -10.37 48.15
N THR A 525 -2.31 -11.02 47.37
CA THR A 525 -1.50 -10.36 46.34
C THR A 525 -2.34 -9.76 45.22
N GLU A 526 -3.45 -10.40 44.84
CA GLU A 526 -4.33 -9.90 43.78
C GLU A 526 -5.13 -8.67 44.24
N VAL A 527 -5.60 -8.70 45.49
CA VAL A 527 -6.33 -7.58 46.10
C VAL A 527 -5.40 -6.38 46.28
N LEU A 528 -4.18 -6.60 46.77
CA LEU A 528 -3.20 -5.53 46.93
C LEU A 528 -2.76 -4.95 45.57
N ASN A 529 -2.49 -5.82 44.59
CA ASN A 529 -2.18 -5.41 43.22
C ASN A 529 -3.26 -4.49 42.64
N SER A 530 -4.52 -4.94 42.70
CA SER A 530 -5.65 -4.18 42.18
C SER A 530 -5.85 -2.83 42.86
N ALA A 531 -5.57 -2.74 44.17
CA ALA A 531 -5.66 -1.50 44.93
C ALA A 531 -4.56 -0.52 44.52
N LEU A 532 -3.31 -0.98 44.46
CA LEU A 532 -2.16 -0.19 44.02
C LEU A 532 -2.33 0.29 42.58
N PHE A 533 -2.71 -0.61 41.67
CA PHE A 533 -2.97 -0.28 40.26
C PHE A 533 -3.96 0.89 40.13
N LYS A 534 -5.09 0.83 40.84
CA LYS A 534 -6.12 1.87 40.79
C LYS A 534 -5.65 3.18 41.41
N ALA A 535 -4.99 3.12 42.57
CA ALA A 535 -4.51 4.30 43.27
C ALA A 535 -3.46 5.04 42.43
N ILE A 536 -2.41 4.34 42.00
CA ILE A 536 -1.33 4.90 41.17
C ILE A 536 -1.91 5.50 39.88
N ARG A 537 -2.78 4.77 39.18
CA ARG A 537 -3.40 5.26 37.94
C ARG A 537 -4.23 6.52 38.16
N ASN A 538 -4.88 6.66 39.32
CA ASN A 538 -5.70 7.83 39.63
C ASN A 538 -4.85 9.03 40.06
N GLU A 539 -3.86 8.83 40.93
CA GLU A 539 -2.97 9.90 41.41
C GLU A 539 -2.14 10.46 40.25
N VAL A 540 -1.54 9.58 39.43
CA VAL A 540 -0.82 10.03 38.24
C VAL A 540 -1.75 10.72 37.25
N ASN A 541 -3.02 10.31 37.13
CA ASN A 541 -3.99 11.02 36.30
C ASN A 541 -4.41 12.38 36.90
N ALA A 542 -4.44 12.53 38.22
CA ALA A 542 -4.70 13.80 38.88
C ALA A 542 -3.53 14.77 38.68
N TYR A 543 -2.30 14.26 38.76
CA TYR A 543 -1.07 14.99 38.49
C TYR A 543 -0.91 15.39 37.01
N TRP A 544 -0.92 14.40 36.11
CA TRP A 544 -0.59 14.59 34.70
C TRP A 544 -1.79 14.97 33.82
N GLY A 545 -3.02 14.72 34.29
CA GLY A 545 -4.23 14.89 33.48
C GLY A 545 -4.44 13.80 32.42
N ARG A 546 -3.60 12.74 32.40
CA ARG A 546 -3.74 11.58 31.52
C ARG A 546 -3.58 10.28 32.30
N LYS A 547 -4.22 9.21 31.82
CA LYS A 547 -4.19 7.91 32.48
C LYS A 547 -2.99 7.07 32.01
N PRO A 548 -2.00 6.79 32.86
CA PRO A 548 -0.84 6.00 32.45
C PRO A 548 -1.17 4.52 32.38
N ASN A 549 -0.40 3.75 31.61
CA ASN A 549 -0.42 2.30 31.78
C ASN A 549 0.30 1.97 33.09
N VAL A 550 -0.28 1.10 33.92
CA VAL A 550 0.29 0.73 35.21
C VAL A 550 0.40 -0.78 35.29
N SER A 551 1.59 -1.28 35.62
CA SER A 551 1.82 -2.69 35.95
C SER A 551 2.29 -2.78 37.38
N VAL A 552 1.52 -3.48 38.23
CA VAL A 552 1.92 -3.76 39.61
C VAL A 552 2.28 -5.23 39.70
N PHE A 553 3.39 -5.53 40.36
CA PHE A 553 3.83 -6.88 40.71
C PHE A 553 3.91 -6.98 42.23
N VAL A 554 3.10 -7.88 42.81
CA VAL A 554 3.09 -8.15 44.25
C VAL A 554 3.51 -9.59 44.45
N HIS A 555 4.70 -9.79 44.99
CA HIS A 555 5.27 -11.10 45.26
C HIS A 555 5.01 -11.49 46.71
N ARG A 556 4.62 -12.74 46.95
CA ARG A 556 4.55 -13.28 48.31
C ARG A 556 5.83 -14.06 48.61
N VAL A 557 6.48 -13.75 49.72
CA VAL A 557 7.73 -14.40 50.18
C VAL A 557 7.62 -14.94 51.59
#